data_AF-N8QFF3-F1
#
_entry.id   AF-N8QFF3-F1
#
_cell.length_a   1.000
_cell.length_b   1.000
_cell.length_c   1.000
_cell.angle_alpha   90.00
_cell.angle_beta   90.00
_cell.angle_gamma   90.00
#
_symmetry.space_group_name_H-M   'P 1'
#
loop_
_entity.id
_entity.type
_entity.pdbx_description
1 polymer ?
#
loop_
_entity_poly.entity_id
_entity_poly.type
_entity_poly.pdbx_seq_one_letter_code
_entity_poly.pdbx_strand_id
1 'polypeptide(L)'
;MTTSPNYKNSWTPERRRKQRERIMQNKPWLKSTGPTTEDGKKASSQNARSNFANLACAELDQLMKKQVKLLKKLSNLDFEQDLQDIENEITGIKKILGSGTTRKSLKQTNK
;
A
#
# COMPACT_ATOMS: atom_id res chain seq x y z
N MET A 1 -13.46 6.09 -52.63
CA MET A 1 -13.55 5.42 -51.31
C MET A 1 -12.74 4.14 -51.36
N THR A 2 -11.58 4.09 -50.70
CA THR A 2 -10.69 2.93 -50.70
C THR A 2 -11.15 1.94 -49.64
N THR A 3 -11.89 0.91 -50.05
CA THR A 3 -12.34 -0.18 -49.17
C THR A 3 -11.13 -0.90 -48.59
N SER A 4 -10.92 -0.78 -47.27
CA SER A 4 -9.85 -1.50 -46.55
C SER A 4 -10.07 -3.01 -46.72
N PRO A 5 -9.08 -3.79 -47.18
CA PRO A 5 -9.28 -5.20 -47.46
C PRO A 5 -9.60 -5.95 -46.17
N ASN A 6 -10.69 -6.71 -46.19
CA ASN A 6 -11.15 -7.55 -45.08
C ASN A 6 -10.00 -8.47 -44.62
N TYR A 7 -9.43 -8.16 -43.46
CA TYR A 7 -8.23 -8.80 -42.90
C TYR A 7 -8.44 -10.29 -42.60
N LYS A 8 -9.70 -10.74 -42.45
CA LYS A 8 -10.03 -12.13 -42.16
C LYS A 8 -9.72 -13.07 -43.33
N ASN A 9 -9.80 -12.58 -44.57
CA ASN A 9 -9.49 -13.34 -45.79
C ASN A 9 -8.05 -13.14 -46.29
N SER A 10 -7.26 -12.31 -45.60
CA SER A 10 -5.92 -11.90 -46.07
C SER A 10 -4.83 -12.95 -45.83
N TRP A 11 -5.08 -13.93 -44.95
CA TRP A 11 -4.16 -14.99 -44.54
C TRP A 11 -4.57 -16.37 -45.07
N THR A 12 -4.52 -16.54 -46.38
CA THR A 12 -4.70 -17.86 -47.00
C THR A 12 -3.56 -18.83 -46.62
N PRO A 13 -3.79 -20.16 -46.67
CA PRO A 13 -2.74 -21.15 -46.40
C PRO A 13 -1.49 -20.96 -47.27
N GLU A 14 -1.67 -20.60 -48.54
CA GLU A 14 -0.59 -20.32 -49.49
C GLU A 14 0.25 -19.11 -49.06
N ARG A 15 -0.41 -18.03 -48.61
CA ARG A 15 0.29 -16.85 -48.07
C ARG A 15 1.05 -17.17 -46.79
N ARG A 16 0.47 -17.98 -45.89
CA ARG A 16 1.17 -18.50 -44.70
C ARG A 16 2.41 -19.31 -45.07
N ARG A 17 2.31 -20.18 -46.07
CA ARG A 17 3.45 -20.96 -46.58
C ARG A 17 4.53 -20.05 -47.17
N LYS A 18 4.17 -19.13 -48.06
CA LYS A 18 5.09 -18.17 -48.67
C LYS A 18 5.77 -17.29 -47.62
N GLN A 19 5.03 -16.86 -46.58
CA GLN A 19 5.59 -16.10 -45.48
C GLN A 19 6.51 -16.95 -44.59
N ARG A 20 6.16 -18.21 -44.33
CA ARG A 20 7.05 -19.17 -43.65
C ARG A 20 8.35 -19.35 -44.41
N GLU A 21 8.29 -19.56 -45.73
CA GLU A 21 9.48 -19.71 -46.59
C GLU A 21 10.37 -18.46 -46.50
N ARG A 22 9.80 -17.25 -46.58
CA ARG A 22 10.53 -15.99 -46.40
C ARG A 22 11.16 -15.86 -45.01
N ILE A 23 10.42 -16.21 -43.96
CA ILE A 23 10.93 -16.16 -42.57
C ILE A 23 12.08 -17.15 -42.40
N MET A 24 11.99 -18.35 -42.98
CA MET A 24 13.05 -19.37 -42.94
C MET A 24 14.28 -18.98 -43.76
N GLN A 25 14.09 -18.30 -44.89
CA GLN A 25 15.19 -17.77 -45.71
C GLN A 25 15.90 -16.61 -45.02
N ASN A 26 15.12 -15.63 -44.53
CA ASN A 26 15.68 -14.39 -43.97
C ASN A 26 16.17 -14.55 -42.53
N LYS A 27 15.71 -15.58 -41.81
CA LYS A 27 16.07 -15.91 -40.42
C LYS A 27 16.16 -14.67 -39.52
N PRO A 28 15.09 -13.85 -39.41
CA PRO A 28 15.16 -12.54 -38.77
C PRO A 28 15.64 -12.60 -37.32
N TRP A 29 15.45 -13.73 -36.62
CA TRP A 29 15.96 -13.96 -35.27
C TRP A 29 17.49 -13.85 -35.16
N LEU A 30 18.24 -14.12 -36.24
CA LEU A 30 19.70 -13.97 -36.26
C LEU A 30 20.14 -12.50 -36.25
N LYS A 31 19.25 -11.58 -36.64
CA LYS A 31 19.50 -10.13 -36.61
C LYS A 31 18.81 -9.45 -35.41
N SER A 32 18.33 -10.22 -34.44
CA SER A 32 17.70 -9.66 -33.25
C SER A 32 18.72 -8.84 -32.46
N THR A 33 18.44 -7.56 -32.24
CA THR A 33 19.25 -6.64 -31.42
C THR A 33 18.74 -6.59 -29.98
N GLY A 34 18.08 -7.67 -29.52
CA GLY A 34 17.61 -7.79 -28.15
C GLY A 34 18.77 -7.72 -27.13
N PRO A 35 18.47 -7.47 -25.86
CA PRO A 35 19.50 -7.34 -24.84
C PRO A 35 20.28 -8.65 -24.65
N THR A 36 21.59 -8.57 -24.82
CA THR A 36 22.52 -9.70 -24.63
C THR A 36 23.07 -9.77 -23.21
N THR A 37 23.17 -8.63 -22.53
CA THR A 37 23.65 -8.52 -21.14
C THR A 37 22.56 -8.86 -20.12
N GLU A 38 22.98 -9.27 -18.92
CA GLU A 38 22.06 -9.55 -17.81
C GLU A 38 21.25 -8.31 -17.42
N ASP A 39 21.89 -7.15 -17.32
CA ASP A 39 21.23 -5.87 -17.05
C ASP A 39 20.20 -5.50 -18.13
N GLY A 40 20.55 -5.71 -19.40
CA GLY A 40 19.63 -5.45 -20.51
C GLY A 40 18.41 -6.37 -20.47
N LYS A 41 18.61 -7.65 -20.14
CA LYS A 41 17.50 -8.61 -19.99
C LYS A 41 16.60 -8.21 -18.82
N LYS A 42 17.19 -7.79 -17.70
CA LYS A 42 16.47 -7.29 -16.52
C LYS A 42 15.65 -6.05 -16.84
N ALA A 43 16.18 -5.12 -17.62
CA ALA A 43 15.44 -3.94 -18.08
C ALA A 43 14.28 -4.33 -19.00
N SER A 44 14.52 -5.18 -20.01
CA SER A 44 13.48 -5.62 -20.93
C SER A 44 12.38 -6.44 -20.27
N SER A 45 12.65 -7.17 -19.19
CA SER A 45 11.63 -7.90 -18.44
C SER A 45 10.66 -6.97 -17.70
N GLN A 46 11.05 -5.71 -17.45
CA GLN A 46 10.17 -4.71 -16.86
C GLN A 46 9.14 -4.17 -17.85
N ASN A 47 9.32 -4.34 -19.16
CA ASN A 47 8.37 -3.83 -20.16
C ASN A 47 6.98 -4.49 -20.04
N ALA A 48 6.88 -5.66 -19.41
CA ALA A 48 5.61 -6.31 -19.09
C ALA A 48 4.88 -5.66 -17.91
N ARG A 49 5.56 -4.86 -17.08
CA ARG A 49 4.90 -4.04 -16.05
C ARG A 49 4.17 -2.89 -16.72
N SER A 50 2.91 -3.12 -17.05
CA SER A 50 2.00 -2.06 -17.48
C SER A 50 1.92 -0.98 -16.40
N ASN A 51 2.10 0.29 -16.80
CA ASN A 51 1.87 1.45 -15.93
C ASN A 51 0.47 1.43 -15.28
N PHE A 52 -0.50 0.77 -15.91
CA PHE A 52 -1.86 0.66 -15.38
C PHE A 52 -1.91 -0.15 -14.07
N ALA A 53 -1.16 -1.26 -13.99
CA ALA A 53 -1.07 -2.05 -12.76
C ALA A 53 -0.31 -1.28 -11.66
N ASN A 54 0.73 -0.52 -12.03
CA ASN A 54 1.47 0.32 -11.09
C ASN A 54 0.61 1.47 -10.51
N LEU A 55 -0.26 2.08 -11.32
CA LEU A 55 -1.21 3.10 -10.87
C LEU A 55 -2.25 2.51 -9.91
N ALA A 56 -2.82 1.35 -10.22
CA ALA A 56 -3.77 0.66 -9.35
C ALA A 56 -3.15 0.28 -7.99
N CYS A 57 -1.86 -0.07 -7.98
CA CYS A 57 -1.15 -0.39 -6.74
C CYS A 57 -0.71 0.84 -5.93
N ALA A 58 -0.72 2.05 -6.50
CA ALA A 58 -0.27 3.26 -5.79
C ALA A 58 -1.21 3.64 -4.63
N GLU A 59 -2.51 3.50 -4.83
CA GLU A 59 -3.50 3.76 -3.78
C GLU A 59 -3.39 2.75 -2.63
N LEU A 60 -3.18 1.47 -2.96
CA LEU A 60 -2.93 0.41 -1.99
C LEU A 60 -1.65 0.67 -1.18
N ASP A 61 -0.56 1.11 -1.83
CA ASP A 61 0.69 1.45 -1.15
C ASP A 61 0.52 2.65 -0.19
N GLN A 62 -0.25 3.67 -0.59
CA GLN A 62 -0.60 4.79 0.31
C GLN A 62 -1.43 4.32 1.51
N LEU A 63 -2.41 3.46 1.30
CA LEU A 63 -3.24 2.90 2.37
C LEU A 63 -2.39 2.10 3.37
N MET A 64 -1.52 1.23 2.87
CA MET A 64 -0.60 0.45 3.70
C MET A 64 0.33 1.33 4.54
N LYS A 65 0.89 2.38 3.93
CA LYS A 65 1.73 3.36 4.67
C LYS A 65 0.96 4.08 5.78
N LYS A 66 -0.32 4.41 5.55
CA LYS A 66 -1.19 5.00 6.59
C LYS A 66 -1.45 4.00 7.73
N GLN A 67 -1.76 2.75 7.40
CA GLN A 67 -2.00 1.69 8.39
C GLN A 67 -0.79 1.48 9.30
N VAL A 68 0.42 1.35 8.73
CA VAL A 68 1.66 1.18 9.51
C VAL A 68 1.89 2.36 10.46
N LYS A 69 1.66 3.60 10.00
CA LYS A 69 1.79 4.80 10.86
C LYS A 69 0.79 4.79 12.01
N LEU A 70 -0.46 4.39 11.77
CA LEU A 70 -1.48 4.29 12.82
C LEU A 70 -1.12 3.21 13.84
N LEU A 71 -0.73 2.02 13.38
CA LEU A 71 -0.33 0.92 14.25
C LEU A 71 0.85 1.32 15.15
N LYS A 72 1.84 2.04 14.61
CA LYS A 72 2.96 2.56 15.41
C LYS A 72 2.53 3.60 16.45
N LYS A 73 1.56 4.45 16.12
CA LYS A 73 1.02 5.40 17.11
C LYS A 73 0.27 4.66 18.22
N LEU A 74 -0.55 3.67 17.85
CA LEU A 74 -1.30 2.85 18.81
C LEU A 74 -0.37 2.01 19.68
N SER A 75 0.70 1.45 19.13
CA SER A 75 1.68 0.68 19.92
C SER A 75 2.46 1.53 20.91
N ASN A 76 2.53 2.84 20.67
CA ASN A 76 3.22 3.79 21.55
C ASN A 76 2.29 4.39 22.61
N LEU A 77 0.98 4.13 22.52
CA LEU A 77 0.02 4.51 23.55
C LEU A 77 -0.05 3.36 24.56
N ASP A 78 0.43 3.63 25.77
CA ASP A 78 0.33 2.68 26.87
C ASP A 78 -1.00 2.91 27.61
N PHE A 79 -2.07 2.41 26.99
CA PHE A 79 -3.42 2.52 27.53
C PHE A 79 -3.56 1.90 28.92
N GLU A 80 -2.70 0.93 29.26
CA GLU A 80 -2.71 0.28 30.57
C GLU A 80 -2.17 1.24 31.63
N GLN A 81 -1.07 1.93 31.34
CA GLN A 81 -0.50 2.94 32.22
C GLN A 81 -1.46 4.13 32.40
N ASP A 82 -2.09 4.60 31.31
CA ASP A 82 -3.04 5.71 31.37
C ASP A 82 -4.28 5.34 32.22
N LEU A 83 -4.79 4.10 32.10
CA LEU A 83 -5.89 3.61 32.94
C LEU A 83 -5.49 3.52 34.41
N GLN A 84 -4.28 3.00 34.68
CA GLN A 84 -3.77 2.88 36.03
C GLN A 84 -3.60 4.26 36.69
N ASP A 85 -3.16 5.26 35.93
CA ASP A 85 -3.02 6.64 36.39
C ASP A 85 -4.39 7.26 36.73
N ILE A 86 -5.42 7.02 35.91
CA ILE A 86 -6.79 7.46 36.17
C ILE A 86 -7.34 6.80 37.45
N GLU A 87 -7.12 5.50 37.64
CA GLU A 87 -7.57 4.79 38.84
C GLU A 87 -6.89 5.32 40.12
N ASN A 88 -5.59 5.63 40.02
CA ASN A 88 -4.83 6.23 41.10
C ASN A 88 -5.37 7.63 41.45
N GLU A 89 -5.69 8.44 40.44
CA GLU A 89 -6.29 9.77 40.63
C GLU A 89 -7.66 9.70 41.31
N ILE A 90 -8.55 8.80 40.84
CA ILE A 90 -9.88 8.56 41.45
C ILE A 90 -9.72 8.14 42.91
N THR A 91 -8.78 7.25 43.20
CA THR A 91 -8.52 6.78 44.56
C THR A 91 -8.03 7.91 45.46
N GLY A 92 -7.15 8.77 44.96
CA GLY A 92 -6.69 9.98 45.64
C GLY A 92 -7.84 10.94 45.96
N ILE A 93 -8.71 11.22 44.99
CA ILE A 93 -9.90 12.06 45.16
C ILE A 93 -10.84 11.47 46.21
N LYS A 94 -11.12 10.17 46.15
CA LYS A 94 -11.95 9.46 47.14
C LYS A 94 -11.36 9.57 48.54
N LYS A 95 -10.04 9.46 48.69
CA LYS A 95 -9.34 9.61 49.98
C LYS A 95 -9.48 11.04 50.52
N ILE A 96 -9.29 12.06 49.69
CA ILE A 96 -9.45 13.47 50.09
C ILE A 96 -10.88 13.72 50.57
N LEU A 97 -11.87 13.30 49.77
CA LEU A 97 -13.29 13.44 50.11
C LEU A 97 -13.68 12.66 51.38
N GLY A 98 -13.13 11.45 51.57
CA GLY A 98 -13.37 10.63 52.76
C GLY A 98 -12.65 11.12 54.03
N SER A 99 -11.53 11.82 53.88
CA SER A 99 -10.78 12.44 55.00
C SER A 99 -11.34 13.79 55.44
N GLY A 100 -12.24 14.39 54.64
CA GLY A 100 -12.74 15.74 54.82
C GLY A 100 -14.14 15.84 55.42
N THR A 101 -14.38 15.39 56.66
CA THR A 101 -15.49 15.93 57.47
C THR A 101 -15.19 15.83 58.98
N THR A 102 -14.51 16.83 59.53
CA THR A 102 -14.71 17.25 60.93
C THR A 102 -14.42 18.75 61.04
N ARG A 103 -15.41 19.59 60.72
CA ARG A 103 -15.41 20.98 61.22
C ARG A 103 -15.86 20.95 62.68
N LYS A 104 -14.92 21.04 63.63
CA LYS A 104 -15.23 21.37 65.03
C LYS A 104 -15.81 22.78 65.07
N SER A 105 -17.08 22.92 65.43
CA SER A 105 -17.70 24.22 65.67
C SER A 105 -17.09 24.85 66.94
N LEU A 106 -16.34 25.94 66.77
CA LEU A 106 -15.93 26.80 67.87
C LEU A 106 -17.17 27.54 68.38
N LYS A 107 -17.69 27.12 69.54
CA LYS A 107 -18.67 27.91 70.30
C LYS A 107 -17.96 29.18 70.78
N GLN A 108 -18.31 30.33 70.22
CA GLN A 108 -17.95 31.62 70.82
C GLN A 108 -18.81 31.82 72.07
N THR A 109 -18.18 31.77 73.24
CA THR A 109 -18.75 32.23 74.50
C THR A 109 -18.35 33.70 74.69
N ASN A 110 -19.28 34.62 74.50
CA ASN A 110 -19.10 36.02 74.93
C ASN A 110 -19.64 36.17 76.37
N LYS A 111 -18.83 36.79 77.23
CA LYS A 111 -19.16 37.26 78.57
C LYS A 111 -18.80 38.74 78.64
#